data_AF-A0A1V5L5Q9-F1
#
_entry.id   AF-A0A1V5L5Q9-F1
#
_cell.length_a   1.000
_cell.length_b   1.000
_cell.length_c   1.000
_cell.angle_alpha   90.00
_cell.angle_beta   90.00
_cell.angle_gamma   90.00
#
_symmetry.space_group_name_H-M   'P 1'
#
loop_
_entity.id
_entity.type
_entity.pdbx_description
1 polymer ?
#
loop_
_entity_poly.entity_id
_entity_poly.type
_entity_poly.pdbx_seq_one_letter_code
_entity_poly.pdbx_strand_id
1 'polypeptide(L)'
;MGAVGSIPAIKAVEIGLGSAAAALHGSQMHDAFTRAEDAEGAFVTRTSNRAGGLEGGMTNGNPLLVRAAMKPIPTLTQPLPSVDLSNMMPVEAHRERSDVVAVPAARVVGEAMVALELASALLDKFGGDRISDLVRALETYSRELEERGLWRRSLP
;
A
#
# COMPACT_ATOMS: atom_id res chain seq x y z
N MET A 1 7.83 -10.15 -1.12
CA MET A 1 7.81 -8.76 -1.66
C MET A 1 6.47 -8.39 -2.31
N GLY A 2 5.43 -9.24 -2.34
CA GLY A 2 4.05 -8.86 -2.70
C GLY A 2 3.90 -8.15 -4.05
N ALA A 3 2.71 -7.59 -4.30
CA ALA A 3 2.40 -6.87 -5.55
C ALA A 3 3.24 -5.60 -5.76
N VAL A 4 3.44 -4.80 -4.71
CA VAL A 4 4.22 -3.55 -4.84
C VAL A 4 5.72 -3.82 -5.01
N GLY A 5 6.26 -4.84 -4.34
CA GLY A 5 7.67 -5.16 -4.45
C GLY A 5 8.04 -5.95 -5.71
N SER A 6 7.07 -6.37 -6.52
CA SER A 6 7.32 -6.90 -7.87
C SER A 6 7.49 -5.80 -8.93
N ILE A 7 7.21 -4.53 -8.59
CA ILE A 7 7.43 -3.40 -9.49
C ILE A 7 8.93 -3.24 -9.76
N PRO A 8 9.37 -3.07 -11.03
CA PRO A 8 10.77 -2.87 -11.35
C PRO A 8 11.42 -1.77 -10.52
N ALA A 9 12.66 -2.04 -10.09
CA ALA A 9 13.47 -1.16 -9.24
C ALA A 9 12.97 -0.95 -7.78
N ILE A 10 11.84 -1.52 -7.36
CA ILE A 10 11.48 -1.50 -5.92
C ILE A 10 12.40 -2.46 -5.14
N LYS A 11 12.92 -1.98 -4.01
CA LYS A 11 13.86 -2.69 -3.14
C LYS A 11 13.34 -2.91 -1.72
N ALA A 12 12.35 -2.15 -1.29
CA ALA A 12 11.67 -2.33 -0.01
C ALA A 12 10.20 -1.90 -0.11
N VAL A 13 9.34 -2.52 0.69
CA VAL A 13 7.92 -2.18 0.84
C VAL A 13 7.60 -2.14 2.33
N GLU A 14 6.86 -1.14 2.75
CA GLU A 14 6.52 -0.89 4.13
C GLU A 14 5.04 -0.53 4.27
N ILE A 15 4.43 -0.90 5.40
CA ILE A 15 3.06 -0.54 5.77
C ILE A 15 3.10 0.37 7.00
N GLY A 16 2.34 1.46 6.97
CA GLY A 16 2.25 2.41 8.08
C GLY A 16 3.60 3.06 8.41
N LEU A 17 4.03 2.94 9.67
CA LEU A 17 5.36 3.37 10.12
C LEU A 17 6.52 2.53 9.56
N GLY A 18 6.25 1.36 8.98
CA GLY A 18 7.29 0.55 8.35
C GLY A 18 8.41 0.16 9.32
N SER A 19 9.66 0.27 8.86
CA SER A 19 10.83 -0.06 9.67
C SER A 19 10.94 0.81 10.93
N ALA A 20 10.40 2.03 10.94
CA ALA A 20 10.41 2.90 12.11
C ALA A 20 9.63 2.31 13.29
N ALA A 21 8.62 1.45 13.03
CA ALA A 21 7.88 0.77 14.08
C ALA A 21 8.75 -0.15 14.94
N ALA A 22 9.80 -0.76 14.36
CA ALA A 22 10.69 -1.67 15.05
C ALA A 22 11.57 -0.99 16.12
N ALA A 23 11.71 0.33 16.04
CA ALA A 23 12.46 1.13 17.01
C ALA A 23 11.59 1.65 18.18
N LEU A 24 10.28 1.36 18.19
CA LEU A 24 9.34 1.88 19.19
C LEU A 24 8.97 0.81 20.23
N HIS A 25 8.67 1.27 21.44
CA HIS A 25 8.01 0.42 22.43
C HIS A 25 6.57 0.13 22.01
N GLY A 26 6.03 -1.04 22.38
CA GLY A 26 4.63 -1.40 22.07
C GLY A 26 3.61 -0.36 22.55
N SER A 27 3.88 0.31 23.68
CA SER A 27 3.06 1.41 24.21
C SER A 27 2.99 2.65 23.31
N GLN A 28 3.92 2.79 22.35
CA GLN A 28 4.02 3.91 21.42
C GLN A 28 3.71 3.51 19.97
N MET A 29 3.77 2.22 19.66
CA MET A 29 3.61 1.70 18.30
C MET A 29 2.14 1.49 17.92
N HIS A 30 1.33 0.93 18.82
CA HIS A 30 -0.02 0.51 18.47
C HIS A 30 -1.02 1.67 18.40
N ASP A 31 -2.08 1.46 17.62
CA ASP A 31 -3.18 2.40 17.46
C ASP A 31 -4.29 2.07 18.47
N ALA A 32 -4.40 2.86 19.54
CA ALA A 32 -5.40 2.62 20.58
C ALA A 32 -6.81 2.87 20.06
N PHE A 33 -7.74 1.99 20.43
CA PHE A 33 -9.17 2.20 20.20
C PHE A 33 -9.69 3.36 21.07
N THR A 34 -10.56 4.18 20.49
CA THR A 34 -11.29 5.24 21.17
C THR A 34 -12.72 5.32 20.66
N ARG A 35 -13.60 5.99 21.42
CA ARG A 35 -14.99 6.27 21.04
C ARG A 35 -15.09 7.70 20.50
N ALA A 36 -15.67 7.85 19.32
CA ALA A 36 -16.05 9.12 18.73
C ALA A 36 -17.59 9.20 18.61
N GLU A 37 -18.12 10.39 18.32
CA GLU A 37 -19.55 10.64 18.21
C GLU A 37 -19.82 11.76 17.20
N ASP A 38 -20.78 11.53 16.31
CA ASP A 38 -21.28 12.48 15.30
C ASP A 38 -22.81 12.59 15.35
N ALA A 39 -23.42 13.25 14.36
CA ALA A 39 -24.88 13.43 14.31
C ALA A 39 -25.63 12.09 14.16
N GLU A 40 -24.97 11.07 13.63
CA GLU A 40 -25.46 9.72 13.39
C GLU A 40 -25.17 8.77 14.57
N GLY A 41 -24.57 9.28 15.65
CA GLY A 41 -24.32 8.55 16.90
C GLY A 41 -22.85 8.20 17.16
N ALA A 42 -22.63 7.33 18.14
CA ALA A 42 -21.29 6.99 18.59
C ALA A 42 -20.69 5.79 17.87
N PHE A 43 -19.38 5.84 17.62
CA PHE A 43 -18.66 4.79 16.92
C PHE A 43 -17.22 4.60 17.43
N VAL A 44 -16.66 3.42 17.17
CA VAL A 44 -15.28 3.06 17.49
C VAL A 44 -14.34 3.57 16.40
N THR A 45 -13.24 4.19 16.81
CA THR A 45 -12.17 4.65 15.91
C THR A 45 -10.79 4.49 16.58
N ARG A 46 -9.73 5.04 15.96
CA ARG A 46 -8.35 5.03 16.46
C ARG A 46 -7.83 6.42 16.75
N THR A 47 -6.91 6.51 17.70
CA THR A 47 -6.19 7.77 18.00
C THR A 47 -5.08 8.08 16.99
N SER A 48 -4.64 7.09 16.22
CA SER A 48 -3.60 7.22 15.19
C SER A 48 -3.74 6.14 14.12
N ASN A 49 -2.89 6.20 13.09
CA ASN A 49 -2.82 5.20 12.02
C ASN A 49 -1.36 4.75 11.77
N ARG A 50 -0.67 4.33 12.83
CA ARG A 50 0.72 3.85 12.79
C ARG A 50 0.84 2.48 12.15
N ALA A 51 -0.19 1.65 12.31
CA ALA A 51 -0.32 0.35 11.64
C ALA A 51 -0.59 0.49 10.14
N GLY A 52 -0.92 1.71 9.66
CA GLY A 52 -1.11 1.98 8.23
C GLY A 52 -2.33 1.31 7.63
N GLY A 53 -3.43 1.24 8.38
CA GLY A 53 -4.69 0.67 7.94
C GLY A 53 -4.77 -0.85 8.00
N LEU A 54 -3.71 -1.55 8.40
CA LEU A 54 -3.67 -3.02 8.50
C LEU A 54 -3.27 -3.50 9.89
N GLU A 55 -4.03 -4.45 10.42
CA GLU A 55 -3.69 -5.18 11.65
C GLU A 55 -4.09 -6.65 11.51
N GLY A 56 -3.22 -7.56 11.96
CA GLY A 56 -3.48 -9.00 11.83
C GLY A 56 -3.71 -9.45 10.38
N GLY A 57 -3.20 -8.70 9.40
CA GLY A 57 -3.40 -8.96 7.97
C GLY A 57 -4.75 -8.49 7.41
N MET A 58 -5.56 -7.75 8.18
CA MET A 58 -6.89 -7.27 7.77
C MET A 58 -6.94 -5.74 7.77
N THR A 59 -7.80 -5.18 6.91
CA THR A 59 -8.10 -3.75 6.92
C THR A 59 -8.84 -3.37 8.20
N ASN A 60 -8.38 -2.31 8.87
CA ASN A 60 -8.95 -1.86 10.15
C ASN A 60 -9.84 -0.62 10.04
N GLY A 61 -10.14 -0.19 8.81
CA GLY A 61 -10.99 0.97 8.51
C GLY A 61 -10.25 2.31 8.38
N ASN A 62 -8.98 2.41 8.84
CA ASN A 62 -8.15 3.59 8.59
C ASN A 62 -7.54 3.57 7.17
N PRO A 63 -7.06 4.71 6.65
CA PRO A 63 -6.37 4.76 5.37
C PRO A 63 -5.23 3.73 5.28
N LEU A 64 -5.20 2.96 4.19
CA LEU A 64 -4.11 2.04 3.90
C LEU A 64 -2.87 2.85 3.50
N LEU A 65 -1.81 2.75 4.29
CA LEU A 65 -0.55 3.46 4.04
C LEU A 65 0.51 2.47 3.58
N VAL A 66 0.82 2.47 2.29
CA VAL A 66 1.88 1.65 1.69
C VAL A 66 2.99 2.55 1.17
N ARG A 67 4.25 2.25 1.53
CA ARG A 67 5.44 2.95 1.06
C ARG A 67 6.35 1.97 0.33
N ALA A 68 7.06 2.46 -0.68
CA ALA A 68 8.02 1.67 -1.42
C ALA A 68 9.30 2.46 -1.68
N ALA A 69 10.45 1.79 -1.55
CA ALA A 69 11.75 2.37 -1.86
C ALA A 69 12.19 1.93 -3.26
N MET A 70 12.25 2.87 -4.19
CA MET A 70 12.74 2.64 -5.55
C MET A 70 14.24 2.94 -5.60
N LYS A 71 15.06 1.97 -6.05
CA LYS A 71 16.46 2.25 -6.36
C LYS A 71 16.56 3.22 -7.55
N PRO A 72 17.66 3.98 -7.69
CA PRO A 72 17.94 4.70 -8.92
C PRO A 72 17.88 3.79 -10.14
N ILE A 73 17.44 4.37 -11.26
CA ILE A 73 17.36 3.66 -12.52
C ILE A 73 18.76 3.21 -12.95
N PRO A 74 18.93 2.02 -13.57
CA PRO A 74 20.25 1.41 -13.68
C PRO A 74 21.22 2.11 -14.63
N THR A 75 20.72 2.72 -15.70
CA THR A 75 21.55 3.34 -16.74
C THR A 75 21.83 4.80 -16.39
N LEU A 76 23.10 5.15 -16.30
CA LEU A 76 23.56 6.47 -15.89
C LEU A 76 24.15 7.23 -17.07
N THR A 77 24.09 8.57 -17.02
CA THR A 77 24.76 9.44 -18.00
C THR A 77 26.28 9.28 -17.94
N GLN A 78 26.83 9.08 -16.75
CA GLN A 78 28.20 8.61 -16.54
C GLN A 78 28.12 7.08 -16.37
N PRO A 79 28.47 6.30 -17.41
CA PRO A 79 28.30 4.86 -17.38
C PRO A 79 29.20 4.21 -16.33
N LEU A 80 28.72 3.08 -15.78
CA LEU A 80 29.50 2.27 -14.85
C LEU A 80 30.41 1.31 -15.61
N PRO A 81 31.51 0.82 -15.01
CA PRO A 81 32.27 -0.28 -15.57
C PRO A 81 31.40 -1.53 -15.77
N SER A 82 31.61 -2.21 -16.89
CA SER A 82 30.93 -3.44 -17.31
C SER A 82 31.90 -4.35 -18.06
N VAL A 83 31.40 -5.46 -18.61
CA VAL A 83 32.16 -6.43 -19.40
C VAL A 83 31.39 -6.77 -20.67
N ASP A 84 32.07 -6.76 -21.82
CA ASP A 84 31.52 -7.27 -23.07
C ASP A 84 31.53 -8.80 -23.03
N LEU A 85 30.34 -9.41 -23.06
CA LEU A 85 30.19 -10.86 -22.93
C LEU A 85 30.67 -11.65 -24.16
N SER A 86 30.94 -10.99 -25.29
CA SER A 86 31.46 -11.66 -26.50
C SER A 86 32.96 -11.96 -26.43
N ASN A 87 33.72 -11.09 -25.77
CA ASN A 87 35.18 -11.16 -25.70
C ASN A 87 35.75 -11.09 -24.27
N MET A 88 34.88 -10.92 -23.26
CA MET A 88 35.20 -10.84 -21.82
C MET A 88 36.09 -9.64 -21.44
N MET A 89 36.13 -8.59 -22.26
CA MET A 89 36.93 -7.39 -22.00
C MET A 89 36.14 -6.31 -21.24
N PRO A 90 36.80 -5.48 -20.40
CA PRO A 90 36.16 -4.35 -19.75
C PRO A 90 35.61 -3.34 -20.76
N VAL A 91 34.37 -2.89 -20.55
CA VAL A 91 33.71 -1.84 -21.34
C VAL A 91 32.89 -0.93 -20.41
N GLU A 92 32.46 0.23 -20.91
CA GLU A 92 31.47 1.04 -20.20
C GLU A 92 30.06 0.48 -20.41
N ALA A 93 29.20 0.54 -19.38
CA ALA A 93 27.83 0.09 -19.45
C ALA A 93 27.03 0.89 -20.49
N HIS A 94 26.21 0.20 -21.28
CA HIS A 94 25.35 0.83 -22.27
C HIS A 94 24.27 1.70 -21.60
N ARG A 95 23.92 2.81 -22.26
CA ARG A 95 22.89 3.75 -21.81
C ARG A 95 21.61 3.57 -22.63
N GLU A 96 20.59 2.99 -22.01
CA GLU A 96 19.29 2.76 -22.64
C GLU A 96 18.32 3.93 -22.47
N ARG A 97 18.29 4.55 -21.28
CA ARG A 97 17.34 5.63 -20.98
C ARG A 97 18.01 6.92 -20.57
N SER A 98 17.28 8.01 -20.72
CA SER A 98 17.73 9.38 -20.46
C SER A 98 17.06 10.07 -19.29
N ASP A 99 15.99 9.49 -18.72
CA ASP A 99 15.36 10.00 -17.51
C ASP A 99 16.34 10.02 -16.34
N VAL A 100 16.11 10.91 -15.36
CA VAL A 100 16.93 10.98 -14.13
C VAL A 100 16.18 10.36 -12.94
N VAL A 101 14.85 10.50 -12.94
CA VAL A 101 13.98 10.02 -11.87
C VAL A 101 12.70 9.44 -12.45
N ALA A 102 12.33 8.25 -11.98
CA ALA A 102 11.09 7.55 -12.35
C ALA A 102 10.17 7.31 -11.14
N VAL A 103 10.49 7.87 -9.97
CA VAL A 103 9.70 7.70 -8.73
C VAL A 103 8.24 8.17 -8.89
N PRO A 104 7.93 9.32 -9.52
CA PRO A 104 6.53 9.73 -9.73
C PRO A 104 5.75 8.76 -10.61
N ALA A 105 6.36 8.19 -11.64
CA ALA A 105 5.74 7.18 -12.48
C ALA A 105 5.55 5.85 -11.73
N ALA A 106 6.57 5.43 -10.97
CA ALA A 106 6.50 4.22 -10.14
C ALA A 106 5.41 4.31 -9.07
N ARG A 107 5.10 5.51 -8.56
CA ARG A 107 3.96 5.74 -7.65
C ARG A 107 2.63 5.36 -8.31
N VAL A 108 2.38 5.79 -9.54
CA VAL A 108 1.13 5.47 -10.27
C VAL A 108 1.01 3.95 -10.49
N VAL A 109 2.13 3.30 -10.85
CA VAL A 109 2.18 1.82 -10.94
C VAL A 109 1.89 1.19 -9.58
N GLY A 110 2.44 1.72 -8.50
CA GLY A 110 2.17 1.29 -7.13
C GLY A 110 0.69 1.39 -6.74
N GLU A 111 0.05 2.52 -7.04
CA GLU A 111 -1.39 2.72 -6.82
C GLU A 111 -2.22 1.68 -7.59
N ALA A 112 -1.86 1.39 -8.85
CA ALA A 112 -2.51 0.36 -9.65
C ALA A 112 -2.32 -1.06 -9.07
N MET A 113 -1.11 -1.42 -8.64
CA MET A 113 -0.84 -2.73 -8.03
C MET A 113 -1.64 -2.91 -6.72
N VAL A 114 -1.71 -1.87 -5.88
CA VAL A 114 -2.52 -1.91 -4.65
C VAL A 114 -4.01 -2.03 -4.98
N ALA A 115 -4.51 -1.32 -5.99
CA ALA A 115 -5.90 -1.41 -6.40
C ALA A 115 -6.30 -2.82 -6.86
N LEU A 116 -5.42 -3.53 -7.58
CA LEU A 116 -5.65 -4.91 -7.99
C LEU A 116 -5.75 -5.86 -6.78
N GLU A 117 -4.87 -5.73 -5.79
CA GLU A 117 -4.91 -6.55 -4.58
C GLU A 117 -6.16 -6.25 -3.74
N LEU A 118 -6.56 -4.98 -3.63
CA LEU A 118 -7.80 -4.60 -2.94
C LEU A 118 -9.04 -5.14 -3.67
N ALA A 119 -9.05 -5.10 -5.00
CA ALA A 119 -10.13 -5.69 -5.80
C ALA A 119 -10.21 -7.20 -5.59
N SER A 120 -9.07 -7.91 -5.58
CA SER A 120 -9.03 -9.35 -5.27
C SER A 120 -9.60 -9.63 -3.88
N ALA A 121 -9.13 -8.91 -2.85
CA ALA A 121 -9.60 -9.08 -1.48
C ALA A 121 -11.09 -8.77 -1.31
N LEU A 122 -11.63 -7.79 -2.05
CA LEU A 122 -13.05 -7.49 -2.07
C LEU A 122 -13.87 -8.63 -2.68
N LEU A 123 -13.42 -9.18 -3.82
CA LEU A 123 -14.07 -10.31 -4.47
C LEU A 123 -13.98 -11.59 -3.63
N ASP A 124 -12.85 -11.83 -2.97
CA ASP A 124 -12.70 -12.98 -2.07
C ASP A 124 -13.65 -12.90 -0.86
N LYS A 125 -13.87 -11.69 -0.33
CA LYS A 125 -14.76 -11.47 0.82
C LYS A 125 -16.24 -11.49 0.47
N PHE A 126 -16.63 -10.86 -0.63
CA PHE A 126 -18.04 -10.58 -0.95
C PHE A 126 -18.57 -11.36 -2.15
N GLY A 127 -17.70 -11.89 -3.01
CA GLY A 127 -18.06 -12.60 -4.23
C GLY A 127 -18.87 -11.74 -5.21
N GLY A 128 -19.73 -12.42 -5.96
CA GLY A 128 -20.66 -11.82 -6.92
C GLY A 128 -20.16 -11.88 -8.36
N ASP A 129 -21.06 -12.23 -9.29
CA ASP A 129 -20.77 -12.30 -10.72
C ASP A 129 -21.05 -10.96 -11.44
N ARG A 130 -21.75 -10.04 -10.74
CA ARG A 130 -22.11 -8.71 -11.25
C ARG A 130 -21.70 -7.66 -10.23
N ILE A 131 -21.29 -6.49 -10.73
CA ILE A 131 -20.99 -5.32 -9.88
C ILE A 131 -22.17 -4.96 -8.97
N SER A 132 -23.42 -5.11 -9.44
CA SER A 132 -24.60 -4.86 -8.62
C SER A 132 -24.70 -5.75 -7.38
N ASP A 133 -24.21 -6.98 -7.46
CA ASP A 133 -24.31 -7.97 -6.39
C ASP A 133 -23.23 -7.69 -5.35
N LEU A 134 -22.01 -7.41 -5.81
CA LEU A 134 -20.89 -6.94 -4.98
C LEU A 134 -21.25 -5.66 -4.21
N VAL A 135 -21.80 -4.64 -4.91
CA VAL A 135 -22.18 -3.36 -4.28
C VAL A 135 -23.24 -3.58 -3.19
N ARG A 136 -24.27 -4.39 -3.46
CA ARG A 136 -25.32 -4.69 -2.47
C ARG A 136 -24.77 -5.39 -1.23
N ALA A 137 -23.85 -6.35 -1.42
CA ALA A 137 -23.21 -7.06 -0.33
C ALA A 137 -22.34 -6.11 0.51
N LEU A 138 -21.56 -5.25 -0.14
CA LEU A 138 -20.73 -4.24 0.53
C LEU A 138 -21.57 -3.23 1.32
N GLU A 139 -22.65 -2.71 0.74
CA GLU A 139 -23.56 -1.76 1.41
C GLU A 139 -24.25 -2.39 2.62
N THR A 140 -24.68 -3.65 2.51
CA THR A 140 -25.29 -4.38 3.63
C THR A 140 -24.29 -4.58 4.77
N TYR A 141 -23.08 -5.06 4.45
CA TYR A 141 -22.01 -5.21 5.43
C TYR A 141 -21.62 -3.88 6.10
N SER A 142 -21.53 -2.82 5.30
CA SER A 142 -21.22 -1.46 5.78
C SER A 142 -22.27 -0.96 6.77
N ARG A 143 -23.56 -1.08 6.42
CA ARG A 143 -24.67 -0.67 7.26
C ARG A 143 -24.71 -1.43 8.58
N GLU A 144 -24.51 -2.76 8.55
CA GLU A 144 -24.46 -3.57 9.77
C GLU A 144 -23.34 -3.16 10.73
N LEU A 145 -22.19 -2.73 10.20
CA LEU A 145 -21.10 -2.21 11.03
C LEU A 145 -21.42 -0.84 11.63
N GLU A 146 -22.07 0.03 10.85
CA GLU A 146 -22.49 1.37 11.30
C GLU A 146 -23.58 1.29 12.37
N GLU A 147 -24.59 0.43 12.20
CA GLU A 147 -25.65 0.19 13.20
C GLU A 147 -25.10 -0.30 14.54
N ARG A 148 -23.97 -1.03 14.50
CA ARG A 148 -23.26 -1.52 15.69
C ARG A 148 -22.25 -0.51 16.26
N GLY A 149 -22.07 0.63 15.61
CA GLY A 149 -21.04 1.62 15.97
C GLY A 149 -19.61 1.10 15.85
N LEU A 150 -19.36 0.09 15.01
CA LEU A 150 -18.03 -0.51 14.84
C LEU A 150 -17.21 0.15 13.74
N TRP A 151 -17.88 0.89 12.86
CA TRP A 151 -17.27 1.64 11.78
C TRP A 151 -18.17 2.82 11.45
N ARG A 152 -17.56 3.89 10.92
CA ARG A 152 -18.28 5.01 10.33
C ARG A 152 -17.61 5.33 9.00
N ARG A 153 -18.39 5.37 7.93
CA ARG A 153 -17.89 5.88 6.65
C ARG A 153 -17.50 7.36 6.82
N SER A 154 -16.23 7.67 6.67
CA SER A 154 -15.78 9.06 6.53
C SER A 154 -16.43 9.66 5.29
N LEU A 155 -17.21 10.73 5.46
CA LEU A 155 -17.78 11.50 4.34
C LEU A 155 -16.63 12.05 3.48
N PRO A 156 -16.81 12.11 2.14
CA PRO A 156 -15.84 12.76 1.25
C PRO A 156 -15.67 14.25 1.55
#